data_AF-A0A5C7FJG7-F1
#
_entry.id   AF-A0A5C7FJG7-F1
#
_cell.length_a   1.000
_cell.length_b   1.000
_cell.length_c   1.000
_cell.angle_alpha   90.00
_cell.angle_beta   90.00
_cell.angle_gamma   90.00
#
_symmetry.space_group_name_H-M   'P 1'
#
loop_
_entity.id
_entity.type
_entity.pdbx_description
1 polymer ?
#
loop_
_entity_poly.entity_id
_entity_poly.type
_entity_poly.pdbx_seq_one_letter_code
_entity_poly.pdbx_strand_id
1 'polypeptide(L)'
;MKFISFLVIFFGLSTALFAQPINNYSSPTSAHQLVAGTNIYLIPPTDFSVSENFTGFQNPEDPTAMIMVTSIPGPFDQISAGFTKEMLASRGMTLNKKQEATVAGIGALYVELDQYSQGLTFTKAILIYGDATETTLINGVSVKDSVALGASIRESVRSAVIGDVTSADPQSRLSFTVDESAGNLQFASVIGNSLLLTRDGKVQTESEDRATLIIDRSYNTQEIEDKEAFTTLRLATLPGKYKAASEEYPRKVELAGMSGYEIFATGADKEETAHLTILFRKEGGYFIFLATYLTGSTQAQADIEAILESFRVK
;
A
#
# COMPACT_ATOMS: atom_id res chain seq x y z
N MET A 1 57.52 -47.79 -23.82
CA MET A 1 57.47 -46.61 -22.95
C MET A 1 56.00 -46.26 -22.74
N LYS A 2 55.50 -46.39 -21.50
CA LYS A 2 54.08 -46.29 -21.16
C LYS A 2 53.65 -44.82 -21.01
N PHE A 3 52.50 -44.50 -21.60
CA PHE A 3 51.73 -43.27 -21.41
C PHE A 3 51.25 -43.13 -19.96
N ILE A 4 51.32 -41.92 -19.40
CA ILE A 4 50.55 -41.52 -18.21
C ILE A 4 49.87 -40.20 -18.54
N SER A 5 48.57 -40.27 -18.84
CA SER A 5 47.66 -39.12 -18.88
C SER A 5 47.11 -38.89 -17.47
N PHE A 6 47.29 -37.68 -16.95
CA PHE A 6 46.60 -37.22 -15.74
C PHE A 6 45.22 -36.70 -16.16
N LEU A 7 44.16 -37.39 -15.75
CA LEU A 7 42.78 -36.94 -15.88
C LEU A 7 42.39 -36.22 -14.57
N VAL A 8 42.26 -34.89 -14.62
CA VAL A 8 41.72 -34.09 -13.51
C VAL A 8 40.22 -33.94 -13.72
N ILE A 9 39.43 -34.58 -12.86
CA ILE A 9 37.96 -34.45 -12.84
C ILE A 9 37.61 -33.24 -11.96
N PHE A 10 37.14 -32.16 -12.57
CA PHE A 10 36.50 -31.05 -11.87
C PHE A 10 35.06 -31.45 -11.54
N PHE A 11 34.78 -31.80 -10.29
CA PHE A 11 33.41 -31.86 -9.78
C PHE A 11 32.90 -30.43 -9.64
N GLY A 12 32.11 -29.96 -10.61
CA GLY A 12 31.34 -28.73 -10.48
C GLY A 12 30.25 -28.94 -9.43
N LEU A 13 30.51 -28.53 -8.19
CA LEU A 13 29.50 -28.44 -7.14
C LEU A 13 28.53 -27.32 -7.53
N SER A 14 27.44 -27.68 -8.21
CA SER A 14 26.28 -26.81 -8.35
C SER A 14 25.62 -26.70 -6.97
N THR A 15 26.04 -25.72 -6.18
CA THR A 15 25.27 -25.33 -5.00
C THR A 15 24.00 -24.68 -5.51
N ALA A 16 22.87 -25.39 -5.43
CA ALA A 16 21.58 -24.75 -5.51
C ALA A 16 21.56 -23.64 -4.45
N LEU A 17 21.50 -22.38 -4.90
CA LEU A 17 21.34 -21.22 -4.04
C LEU A 17 19.93 -21.30 -3.44
N PHE A 18 19.79 -22.03 -2.32
CA PHE A 18 18.56 -21.99 -1.55
C PHE A 18 18.47 -20.63 -0.87
N ALA A 19 17.30 -19.99 -1.01
CA ALA A 19 17.02 -18.72 -0.34
C ALA A 19 17.27 -18.86 1.17
N GLN A 20 18.11 -17.97 1.71
CA GLN A 20 18.48 -18.03 3.13
C GLN A 20 17.36 -17.47 4.01
N PRO A 21 17.11 -18.04 5.21
CA PRO A 21 16.22 -17.44 6.18
C PRO A 21 16.61 -16.00 6.48
N ILE A 22 15.63 -15.09 6.51
CA ILE A 22 15.87 -13.68 6.85
C ILE A 22 16.27 -13.51 8.33
N ASN A 23 15.85 -14.46 9.18
CA ASN A 23 16.15 -14.58 10.59
C ASN A 23 16.07 -16.05 11.04
N ASN A 24 16.34 -16.30 12.33
CA ASN A 24 16.31 -17.62 12.95
C ASN A 24 15.10 -17.84 13.88
N TYR A 25 14.04 -17.02 13.78
CA TYR A 25 12.85 -17.15 14.60
C TYR A 25 11.89 -18.17 13.98
N SER A 26 11.59 -19.24 14.72
CA SER A 26 10.57 -20.22 14.36
C SER A 26 9.17 -19.86 14.88
N SER A 27 9.11 -18.98 15.89
CA SER A 27 7.88 -18.53 16.55
C SER A 27 8.13 -17.19 17.24
N PRO A 28 7.07 -16.39 17.54
CA PRO A 28 7.23 -15.13 18.26
C PRO A 28 7.86 -15.36 19.65
N THR A 29 8.72 -14.43 20.08
CA THR A 29 9.29 -14.38 21.44
C THR A 29 8.58 -13.31 22.26
N SER A 30 8.91 -13.19 23.55
CA SER A 30 8.37 -12.11 24.41
C SER A 30 8.76 -10.70 23.95
N ALA A 31 9.77 -10.56 23.09
CA ALA A 31 10.16 -9.27 22.50
C ALA A 31 9.31 -8.92 21.26
N HIS A 32 8.63 -9.89 20.67
CA HIS A 32 7.79 -9.66 19.52
C HIS A 32 6.45 -9.08 19.94
N GLN A 33 5.94 -8.17 19.13
CA GLN A 33 4.61 -7.61 19.23
C GLN A 33 3.83 -7.96 17.95
N LEU A 34 2.56 -8.34 18.13
CA LEU A 34 1.65 -8.53 17.00
C LEU A 34 1.39 -7.17 16.34
N VAL A 35 1.56 -7.09 15.03
CA VAL A 35 1.08 -5.97 14.24
C VAL A 35 -0.44 -6.09 14.17
N ALA A 36 -1.14 -5.17 14.85
CA ALA A 36 -2.59 -5.21 15.00
C ALA A 36 -3.33 -5.39 13.66
N GLY A 37 -4.29 -6.32 13.61
CA GLY A 37 -5.06 -6.63 12.41
C GLY A 37 -4.34 -7.50 11.38
N THR A 38 -3.22 -8.15 11.76
CA THR A 38 -2.47 -9.08 10.90
C THR A 38 -2.10 -10.35 11.68
N ASN A 39 -1.42 -11.28 11.02
CA ASN A 39 -0.73 -12.41 11.64
C ASN A 39 0.79 -12.19 11.76
N ILE A 40 1.27 -10.96 11.63
CA ILE A 40 2.70 -10.63 11.59
C ILE A 40 3.16 -10.16 12.95
N TYR A 41 4.25 -10.74 13.42
CA TYR A 41 4.92 -10.34 14.65
C TYR A 41 6.27 -9.71 14.32
N LEU A 42 6.58 -8.57 14.96
CA LEU A 42 7.85 -7.87 14.82
C LEU A 42 8.41 -7.50 16.19
N ILE A 43 9.72 -7.37 16.31
CA ILE A 43 10.37 -6.69 17.43
C ILE A 43 10.52 -5.22 17.02
N PRO A 44 9.63 -4.30 17.43
CA PRO A 44 9.77 -2.89 17.09
C PRO A 44 11.00 -2.27 17.76
N PRO A 45 11.58 -1.19 17.21
CA PRO A 45 12.56 -0.40 17.94
C PRO A 45 11.98 0.09 19.29
N THR A 46 12.82 0.24 20.32
CA THR A 46 12.37 0.55 21.70
C THR A 46 11.48 1.79 21.79
N ASP A 47 11.73 2.80 20.97
CA ASP A 47 11.02 4.08 21.00
C ASP A 47 9.79 4.10 20.07
N PHE A 48 9.40 2.95 19.50
CA PHE A 48 8.25 2.85 18.61
C PHE A 48 7.01 2.40 19.37
N SER A 49 5.86 2.91 18.91
CA SER A 49 4.53 2.52 19.38
C SER A 49 3.67 2.08 18.21
N VAL A 50 2.55 1.38 18.49
CA VAL A 50 1.56 1.02 17.47
C VAL A 50 1.02 2.30 16.84
N SER A 51 0.97 2.36 15.51
CA SER A 51 0.45 3.53 14.81
C SER A 51 -1.09 3.54 14.82
N GLU A 52 -1.67 4.71 15.05
CA GLU A 52 -3.10 4.98 14.84
C GLU A 52 -3.44 5.34 13.38
N ASN A 53 -2.40 5.57 12.56
CA ASN A 53 -2.55 6.08 11.19
C ASN A 53 -2.43 5.02 10.11
N PHE A 54 -1.77 3.91 10.41
CA PHE A 54 -1.54 2.81 9.49
C PHE A 54 -1.31 1.52 10.25
N THR A 55 -1.42 0.38 9.57
CA THR A 55 -1.08 -0.92 10.15
C THR A 55 0.44 -1.00 10.34
N GLY A 56 0.91 -0.94 11.59
CA GLY A 56 2.35 -0.98 11.88
C GLY A 56 2.77 -0.22 13.13
N PHE A 57 4.01 0.24 13.14
CA PHE A 57 4.64 0.95 14.25
C PHE A 57 5.24 2.29 13.79
N GLN A 58 5.27 3.29 14.67
CA GLN A 58 5.86 4.61 14.40
C GLN A 58 6.62 5.14 15.60
N ASN A 59 7.64 5.97 15.34
CA ASN A 59 8.25 6.79 16.39
C ASN A 59 7.33 7.98 16.69
N PRO A 60 6.84 8.16 17.94
CA PRO A 60 5.99 9.29 18.29
C PRO A 60 6.73 10.64 18.23
N GLU A 61 8.06 10.64 18.40
CA GLU A 61 8.90 11.84 18.39
C GLU A 61 9.53 12.12 17.01
N ASP A 62 9.47 11.16 16.09
CA ASP A 62 9.98 11.30 14.72
C ASP A 62 8.97 10.75 13.69
N PRO A 63 8.11 11.60 13.09
CA PRO A 63 7.10 11.18 12.14
C PRO A 63 7.69 10.66 10.81
N THR A 64 9.00 10.82 10.60
CA THR A 64 9.70 10.30 9.41
C THR A 64 10.17 8.86 9.58
N ALA A 65 10.02 8.29 10.78
CA ALA A 65 10.48 6.97 11.14
C ALA A 65 9.31 6.03 11.45
N MET A 66 9.14 5.00 10.62
CA MET A 66 7.97 4.11 10.70
C MET A 66 8.27 2.72 10.15
N ILE A 67 7.43 1.76 10.55
CA ILE A 67 7.34 0.42 9.96
C ILE A 67 5.88 0.20 9.60
N MET A 68 5.59 0.09 8.31
CA MET A 68 4.24 -0.09 7.78
C MET A 68 4.08 -1.48 7.17
N VAL A 69 2.99 -2.15 7.49
CA VAL A 69 2.57 -3.40 6.87
C VAL A 69 1.42 -3.14 5.91
N THR A 70 1.58 -3.57 4.67
CA THR A 70 0.56 -3.48 3.63
C THR A 70 0.45 -4.78 2.88
N SER A 71 -0.79 -5.18 2.57
CA SER A 71 -1.05 -6.25 1.62
C SER A 71 -1.55 -5.67 0.30
N ILE A 72 -1.08 -6.25 -0.80
CA ILE A 72 -1.47 -5.93 -2.16
C ILE A 72 -2.08 -7.19 -2.77
N PRO A 73 -3.32 -7.12 -3.28
CA PRO A 73 -3.90 -8.20 -4.06
C PRO A 73 -3.05 -8.50 -5.29
N GLY A 74 -2.72 -9.77 -5.45
CA GLY A 74 -2.00 -10.26 -6.61
C GLY A 74 -0.83 -11.17 -6.23
N PRO A 75 -0.33 -11.96 -7.20
CA PRO A 75 0.67 -12.98 -6.95
C PRO A 75 2.02 -12.37 -6.53
N PHE A 76 2.65 -12.98 -5.52
CA PHE A 76 3.99 -12.64 -5.05
C PHE A 76 5.01 -12.54 -6.19
N ASP A 77 5.05 -13.52 -7.09
CA ASP A 77 6.02 -13.54 -8.19
C ASP A 77 5.83 -12.35 -9.15
N GLN A 78 4.59 -11.91 -9.37
CA GLN A 78 4.29 -10.78 -10.25
C GLN A 78 4.65 -9.44 -9.59
N ILE A 79 4.26 -9.28 -8.32
CA ILE A 79 4.50 -8.04 -7.58
C ILE A 79 6.00 -7.88 -7.28
N SER A 80 6.67 -8.94 -6.84
CA SER A 80 8.10 -8.93 -6.52
C SER A 80 8.99 -8.75 -7.76
N ALA A 81 8.54 -9.19 -8.95
CA ALA A 81 9.20 -8.92 -10.22
C ALA A 81 9.31 -7.40 -10.51
N GLY A 82 8.43 -6.58 -9.93
CA GLY A 82 8.49 -5.12 -10.07
C GLY A 82 9.65 -4.44 -9.34
N PHE A 83 10.36 -5.15 -8.46
CA PHE A 83 11.51 -4.63 -7.70
C PHE A 83 12.81 -4.78 -8.49
N THR A 84 12.85 -4.25 -9.72
CA THR A 84 14.08 -4.13 -10.52
C THR A 84 14.71 -2.75 -10.32
N LYS A 85 16.00 -2.63 -10.64
CA LYS A 85 16.70 -1.35 -10.55
C LYS A 85 16.04 -0.30 -11.45
N GLU A 86 15.63 -0.70 -12.65
CA GLU A 86 15.04 0.15 -13.69
C GLU A 86 13.65 0.66 -13.28
N MET A 87 12.79 -0.23 -12.78
CA MET A 87 11.44 0.14 -12.33
C MET A 87 11.44 0.98 -11.05
N LEU A 88 12.40 0.74 -10.15
CA LEU A 88 12.58 1.56 -8.96
C LEU A 88 13.12 2.95 -9.34
N ALA A 89 14.10 3.02 -10.26
CA ALA A 89 14.65 4.28 -10.74
C ALA A 89 13.60 5.16 -11.44
N SER A 90 12.71 4.56 -12.24
CA SER A 90 11.61 5.30 -12.88
C SER A 90 10.61 5.90 -11.88
N ARG A 91 10.65 5.46 -10.61
CA ARG A 91 9.84 5.96 -9.50
C ARG A 91 10.66 6.81 -8.50
N GLY A 92 11.85 7.26 -8.90
CA GLY A 92 12.72 8.10 -8.07
C GLY A 92 13.39 7.36 -6.91
N MET A 93 13.57 6.03 -7.04
CA MET A 93 14.20 5.19 -6.02
C MET A 93 15.50 4.57 -6.52
N THR A 94 16.48 4.43 -5.62
CA THR A 94 17.76 3.78 -5.90
C THR A 94 17.83 2.45 -5.16
N LEU A 95 17.92 1.35 -5.90
CA LEU A 95 18.08 0.02 -5.33
C LEU A 95 19.50 -0.17 -4.75
N ASN A 96 19.59 -0.46 -3.45
CA ASN A 96 20.86 -0.67 -2.75
C ASN A 96 21.16 -2.15 -2.52
N LYS A 97 20.14 -2.93 -2.16
CA LYS A 97 20.25 -4.38 -1.93
C LYS A 97 18.99 -5.08 -2.39
N LYS A 98 19.15 -6.24 -3.03
CA LYS A 98 18.07 -7.18 -3.36
C LYS A 98 18.55 -8.59 -3.03
N GLN A 99 17.77 -9.33 -2.26
CA GLN A 99 18.12 -10.65 -1.80
C GLN A 99 16.88 -11.54 -1.72
N GLU A 100 16.91 -12.70 -2.37
CA GLU A 100 15.96 -13.77 -2.13
C GLU A 100 16.16 -14.32 -0.72
N ALA A 101 15.07 -14.51 0.01
CA ALA A 101 15.08 -14.94 1.40
C ALA A 101 13.91 -15.89 1.67
N THR A 102 13.86 -16.43 2.87
CA THR A 102 12.65 -17.04 3.42
C THR A 102 12.27 -16.39 4.74
N VAL A 103 10.97 -16.27 5.01
CA VAL A 103 10.43 -15.84 6.30
C VAL A 103 9.42 -16.88 6.75
N ALA A 104 9.61 -17.47 7.94
CA ALA A 104 8.79 -18.59 8.42
C ALA A 104 8.64 -19.75 7.40
N GLY A 105 9.68 -20.02 6.60
CA GLY A 105 9.66 -21.04 5.54
C GLY A 105 8.93 -20.63 4.25
N ILE A 106 8.36 -19.43 4.20
CA ILE A 106 7.71 -18.86 3.01
C ILE A 106 8.77 -18.13 2.18
N GLY A 107 8.72 -18.30 0.85
CA GLY A 107 9.56 -17.56 -0.08
C GLY A 107 9.36 -16.05 0.06
N ALA A 108 10.45 -15.31 0.10
CA ALA A 108 10.43 -13.87 0.33
C ALA A 108 11.49 -13.14 -0.50
N LEU A 109 11.27 -11.85 -0.71
CA LEU A 109 12.23 -10.93 -1.27
C LEU A 109 12.52 -9.84 -0.24
N TYR A 110 13.80 -9.67 0.08
CA TYR A 110 14.25 -8.58 0.94
C TYR A 110 15.00 -7.53 0.12
N VAL A 111 14.58 -6.27 0.26
CA VAL A 111 15.09 -5.14 -0.51
C VAL A 111 15.49 -3.99 0.41
N GLU A 112 16.62 -3.35 0.11
CA GLU A 112 16.97 -2.05 0.67
C GLU A 112 17.12 -1.03 -0.45
N LEU A 113 16.55 0.15 -0.26
CA LEU A 113 16.54 1.20 -1.28
C LEU A 113 16.54 2.59 -0.65
N ASP A 114 16.93 3.59 -1.42
CA ASP A 114 16.81 5.00 -1.05
C ASP A 114 15.79 5.72 -1.93
N GLN A 115 15.10 6.71 -1.38
CA GLN A 115 14.16 7.56 -2.10
C GLN A 115 14.37 9.02 -1.70
N TYR A 116 14.55 9.91 -2.67
CA TYR A 116 14.57 11.36 -2.42
C TYR A 116 13.15 11.92 -2.50
N SER A 117 12.70 12.62 -1.45
CA SER A 117 11.40 13.28 -1.42
C SER A 117 11.42 14.46 -0.45
N GLN A 118 10.79 15.58 -0.85
CA GLN A 118 10.63 16.78 -0.01
C GLN A 118 11.92 17.29 0.65
N GLY A 119 13.05 17.22 -0.08
CA GLY A 119 14.35 17.69 0.42
C GLY A 119 15.12 16.69 1.29
N LEU A 120 14.55 15.53 1.59
CA LEU A 120 15.17 14.48 2.40
C LEU A 120 15.43 13.22 1.58
N THR A 121 16.49 12.49 1.93
CA THR A 121 16.71 11.13 1.43
C THR A 121 16.23 10.16 2.48
N PHE A 122 15.20 9.38 2.15
CA PHE A 122 14.70 8.29 2.97
C PHE A 122 15.43 7.01 2.58
N THR A 123 15.77 6.20 3.56
CA THR A 123 16.23 4.83 3.36
C THR A 123 15.13 3.87 3.79
N LYS A 124 14.95 2.79 3.02
CA LYS A 124 13.89 1.80 3.25
C LYS A 124 14.46 0.39 3.33
N ALA A 125 13.92 -0.40 4.25
CA ALA A 125 14.10 -1.84 4.33
C ALA A 125 12.74 -2.50 4.13
N ILE A 126 12.61 -3.35 3.12
CA ILE A 126 11.33 -3.93 2.71
C ILE A 126 11.48 -5.45 2.69
N LEU A 127 10.69 -6.14 3.52
CA LEU A 127 10.48 -7.57 3.40
C LEU A 127 9.16 -7.82 2.68
N ILE A 128 9.22 -8.61 1.61
CA ILE A 128 8.11 -8.89 0.72
C ILE A 128 7.92 -10.40 0.69
N TYR A 129 6.71 -10.88 0.94
CA TYR A 129 6.38 -12.30 0.86
C TYR A 129 4.91 -12.44 0.47
N GLY A 130 4.47 -13.63 0.11
CA GLY A 130 3.08 -13.86 -0.28
C GLY A 130 2.90 -15.17 -1.03
N ASP A 131 1.75 -15.30 -1.67
CA ASP A 131 1.36 -16.47 -2.45
C ASP A 131 0.80 -16.08 -3.82
N ALA A 132 0.02 -16.95 -4.45
CA ALA A 132 -0.57 -16.72 -5.76
C ALA A 132 -1.72 -15.67 -5.76
N THR A 133 -2.18 -15.24 -4.59
CA THR A 133 -3.38 -14.40 -4.41
C THR A 133 -3.08 -13.08 -3.73
N GLU A 134 -2.11 -13.03 -2.80
CA GLU A 134 -1.79 -11.83 -2.03
C GLU A 134 -0.26 -11.69 -1.85
N THR A 135 0.19 -10.44 -1.84
CA THR A 135 1.58 -10.07 -1.50
C THR A 135 1.61 -9.09 -0.35
N THR A 136 2.30 -9.43 0.72
CA THR A 136 2.51 -8.58 1.89
C THR A 136 3.88 -7.90 1.85
N LEU A 137 3.91 -6.62 2.20
CA LEU A 137 5.10 -5.79 2.32
C LEU A 137 5.21 -5.29 3.77
N ILE A 138 6.36 -5.54 4.39
CA ILE A 138 6.76 -4.93 5.67
C ILE A 138 7.83 -3.89 5.33
N ASN A 139 7.44 -2.62 5.31
CA ASN A 139 8.24 -1.50 4.85
C ASN A 139 8.67 -0.61 6.02
N GLY A 140 9.94 -0.73 6.42
CA GLY A 140 10.59 0.16 7.37
C GLY A 140 11.21 1.37 6.66
N VAL A 141 11.01 2.57 7.21
CA VAL A 141 11.45 3.85 6.62
C VAL A 141 12.09 4.73 7.69
N SER A 142 13.20 5.39 7.35
CA SER A 142 13.75 6.52 8.12
C SER A 142 14.48 7.50 7.20
N VAL A 143 14.82 8.68 7.72
CA VAL A 143 15.81 9.55 7.07
C VAL A 143 17.17 8.83 7.05
N LYS A 144 17.87 8.91 5.92
CA LYS A 144 19.14 8.20 5.66
C LYS A 144 20.25 8.61 6.62
N ASP A 145 20.28 9.87 7.04
CA ASP A 145 21.30 10.40 7.95
C ASP A 145 21.12 9.89 9.40
N SER A 146 19.93 9.38 9.74
CA SER A 146 19.64 8.74 11.03
C SER A 146 20.16 7.29 11.06
N VAL A 147 21.48 7.11 10.93
CA VAL A 147 22.11 5.79 10.70
C VAL A 147 21.72 4.73 11.74
N ALA A 148 21.78 5.06 13.03
CA ALA A 148 21.44 4.11 14.11
C ALA A 148 19.96 3.72 14.09
N LEU A 149 19.07 4.68 13.84
CA LEU A 149 17.64 4.45 13.70
C LEU A 149 17.31 3.62 12.46
N GLY A 150 17.94 3.92 11.33
CA GLY A 150 17.81 3.12 10.12
C GLY A 150 18.28 1.67 10.33
N ALA A 151 19.33 1.45 11.14
CA ALA A 151 19.76 0.11 11.52
C ALA A 151 18.73 -0.60 12.41
N SER A 152 18.18 0.05 13.45
CA SER A 152 17.18 -0.58 14.32
C SER A 152 15.88 -0.93 13.59
N ILE A 153 15.42 -0.06 12.69
CA ILE A 153 14.26 -0.33 11.82
C ILE A 153 14.52 -1.52 10.89
N ARG A 154 15.71 -1.59 10.29
CA ARG A 154 16.11 -2.72 9.43
C ARG A 154 16.08 -4.04 10.19
N GLU A 155 16.57 -4.07 11.43
CA GLU A 155 16.51 -5.27 12.26
C GLU A 155 15.10 -5.61 12.70
N SER A 156 14.26 -4.60 12.95
CA SER A 156 12.85 -4.83 13.20
C SER A 156 12.16 -5.51 12.01
N VAL A 157 12.35 -5.01 10.78
CA VAL A 157 11.82 -5.64 9.57
C VAL A 157 12.33 -7.08 9.41
N ARG A 158 13.62 -7.31 9.69
CA ARG A 158 14.23 -8.65 9.64
C ARG A 158 13.72 -9.58 10.73
N SER A 159 13.20 -9.07 11.85
CA SER A 159 12.67 -9.88 12.95
C SER A 159 11.30 -10.51 12.68
N ALA A 160 10.72 -10.30 11.49
CA ALA A 160 9.39 -10.79 11.15
C ALA A 160 9.19 -12.30 11.42
N VAL A 161 8.12 -12.60 12.14
CA VAL A 161 7.56 -13.94 12.28
C VAL A 161 6.12 -13.93 11.79
N ILE A 162 5.77 -14.88 10.93
CA ILE A 162 4.42 -15.03 10.40
C ILE A 162 3.71 -16.10 11.21
N GLY A 163 2.67 -15.70 11.95
CA GLY A 163 1.80 -16.62 12.68
C GLY A 163 0.73 -17.24 11.77
N ASP A 164 -0.09 -18.12 12.35
CA ASP A 164 -1.22 -18.71 11.64
C ASP A 164 -2.20 -17.62 11.16
N VAL A 165 -2.71 -17.79 9.95
CA VAL A 165 -3.70 -16.86 9.36
C VAL A 165 -4.98 -16.94 10.19
N THR A 166 -5.16 -16.01 11.12
CA THR A 166 -6.47 -15.77 11.73
C THR A 166 -7.29 -14.96 10.73
N SER A 167 -8.53 -15.37 10.46
CA SER A 167 -9.48 -14.71 9.55
C SER A 167 -9.95 -13.35 10.09
N ALA A 168 -9.02 -12.42 10.30
CA ALA A 168 -9.34 -11.05 10.64
C ALA A 168 -10.05 -10.42 9.44
N ASP A 169 -11.21 -9.83 9.67
CA ASP A 169 -11.91 -9.03 8.66
C ASP A 169 -10.99 -7.89 8.18
N PRO A 170 -10.59 -7.85 6.89
CA PRO A 170 -9.68 -6.83 6.38
C PRO A 170 -10.19 -5.41 6.60
N GLN A 171 -11.52 -5.22 6.62
CA GLN A 171 -12.18 -3.92 6.80
C GLN A 171 -12.18 -3.45 8.26
N SER A 172 -11.96 -4.34 9.22
CA SER A 172 -11.93 -3.99 10.65
C SER A 172 -10.84 -2.98 10.96
N ARG A 173 -9.79 -2.92 10.13
CA ARG A 173 -8.64 -2.00 10.22
C ARG A 173 -8.94 -0.59 9.73
N LEU A 174 -10.01 -0.38 8.95
CA LEU A 174 -10.35 0.94 8.43
C LEU A 174 -10.86 1.83 9.56
N SER A 175 -10.51 3.12 9.50
CA SER A 175 -10.99 4.17 10.43
C SER A 175 -12.36 4.74 10.03
N PHE A 176 -13.02 4.08 9.10
CA PHE A 176 -14.32 4.47 8.56
C PHE A 176 -15.14 3.22 8.21
N THR A 177 -16.41 3.45 7.89
CA THR A 177 -17.36 2.46 7.39
C THR A 177 -18.21 3.05 6.28
N VAL A 178 -18.70 2.20 5.39
CA VAL A 178 -19.73 2.49 4.39
C VAL A 178 -20.73 1.33 4.37
N ASP A 179 -21.95 1.61 3.92
CA ASP A 179 -22.95 0.60 3.60
C ASP A 179 -22.78 0.20 2.13
N GLU A 180 -22.08 -0.93 1.91
CA GLU A 180 -21.92 -1.51 0.58
C GLU A 180 -23.25 -1.92 -0.07
N SER A 181 -24.31 -2.11 0.71
CA SER A 181 -25.63 -2.46 0.16
C SER A 181 -26.42 -1.26 -0.34
N ALA A 182 -26.00 -0.03 0.02
CA ALA A 182 -26.68 1.20 -0.39
C ALA A 182 -26.56 1.46 -1.90
N GLY A 183 -25.47 1.02 -2.53
CA GLY A 183 -25.30 0.98 -3.97
C GLY A 183 -24.72 -0.36 -4.35
N ASN A 184 -25.20 -0.99 -5.42
CA ASN A 184 -24.91 -2.39 -5.78
C ASN A 184 -23.41 -2.66 -6.14
N LEU A 185 -22.50 -2.45 -5.19
CA LEU A 185 -21.06 -2.69 -5.22
C LEU A 185 -20.73 -3.63 -4.06
N GLN A 186 -19.68 -4.41 -4.24
CA GLN A 186 -19.23 -5.45 -3.32
C GLN A 186 -17.80 -5.18 -2.90
N PHE A 187 -17.46 -5.55 -1.68
CA PHE A 187 -16.09 -5.61 -1.21
C PHE A 187 -15.17 -6.37 -2.19
N ALA A 188 -14.13 -5.68 -2.67
CA ALA A 188 -13.10 -6.29 -3.49
C ALA A 188 -11.77 -6.44 -2.73
N SER A 189 -11.34 -5.40 -2.00
CA SER A 189 -10.09 -5.46 -1.23
C SER A 189 -9.92 -4.31 -0.24
N VAL A 190 -9.02 -4.50 0.73
CA VAL A 190 -8.39 -3.40 1.49
C VAL A 190 -6.89 -3.33 1.16
N ILE A 191 -6.39 -2.15 0.78
CA ILE A 191 -4.97 -1.90 0.48
C ILE A 191 -4.49 -0.72 1.32
N GLY A 192 -3.74 -0.99 2.40
CA GLY A 192 -3.38 0.05 3.37
C GLY A 192 -4.62 0.61 4.08
N ASN A 193 -4.84 1.92 3.96
CA ASN A 193 -6.03 2.60 4.47
C ASN A 193 -7.19 2.66 3.45
N SER A 194 -7.03 2.05 2.28
CA SER A 194 -7.99 2.14 1.19
C SER A 194 -8.95 0.95 1.15
N LEU A 195 -10.24 1.23 1.02
CA LEU A 195 -11.29 0.29 0.67
C LEU A 195 -11.52 0.35 -0.85
N LEU A 196 -11.56 -0.82 -1.51
CA LEU A 196 -11.91 -0.97 -2.91
C LEU A 196 -13.22 -1.75 -3.03
N LEU A 197 -14.20 -1.15 -3.71
CA LEU A 197 -15.49 -1.75 -4.03
C LEU A 197 -15.68 -1.80 -5.55
N THR A 198 -16.24 -2.89 -6.06
CA THR A 198 -16.59 -3.09 -7.47
C THR A 198 -17.88 -3.88 -7.60
N ARG A 199 -18.52 -3.90 -8.77
CA ARG A 199 -19.79 -4.63 -8.97
C ARG A 199 -19.71 -6.12 -8.64
N ASP A 200 -18.56 -6.72 -8.89
CA ASP A 200 -18.33 -8.16 -8.87
C ASP A 200 -17.33 -8.60 -7.78
N GLY A 201 -16.90 -7.67 -6.91
CA GLY A 201 -15.94 -7.93 -5.83
C GLY A 201 -14.54 -8.27 -6.35
N LYS A 202 -14.22 -7.98 -7.61
CA LYS A 202 -12.88 -8.19 -8.18
C LYS A 202 -12.09 -6.89 -8.17
N VAL A 203 -10.79 -6.99 -7.89
CA VAL A 203 -9.86 -5.84 -7.95
C VAL A 203 -9.78 -5.25 -9.35
N GLN A 204 -9.83 -6.09 -10.37
CA GLN A 204 -10.04 -5.71 -11.75
C GLN A 204 -11.46 -6.12 -12.12
N THR A 205 -12.39 -5.16 -12.06
CA THR A 205 -13.81 -5.42 -12.37
C THR A 205 -13.96 -5.87 -13.82
N GLU A 206 -14.81 -6.87 -14.02
CA GLU A 206 -15.25 -7.33 -15.34
C GLU A 206 -16.69 -6.90 -15.63
N SER A 207 -17.26 -6.01 -14.80
CA SER A 207 -18.62 -5.52 -14.97
C SER A 207 -18.78 -4.68 -16.22
N GLU A 208 -19.98 -4.71 -16.79
CA GLU A 208 -20.29 -3.98 -18.02
C GLU A 208 -20.07 -2.47 -17.88
N ASP A 209 -20.43 -1.89 -16.73
CA ASP A 209 -20.27 -0.47 -16.43
C ASP A 209 -18.87 -0.10 -15.90
N ARG A 210 -18.02 -1.12 -15.66
CA ARG A 210 -16.67 -1.01 -15.07
C ARG A 210 -16.64 -0.21 -13.76
N ALA A 211 -17.75 -0.17 -13.01
CA ALA A 211 -17.87 0.68 -11.83
C ALA A 211 -16.91 0.22 -10.71
N THR A 212 -16.10 1.17 -10.26
CA THR A 212 -15.11 1.03 -9.19
C THR A 212 -15.22 2.20 -8.24
N LEU A 213 -15.15 1.94 -6.93
CA LEU A 213 -15.06 2.97 -5.90
C LEU A 213 -13.88 2.67 -4.96
N ILE A 214 -12.98 3.64 -4.85
CA ILE A 214 -11.88 3.65 -3.88
C ILE A 214 -12.19 4.69 -2.82
N ILE A 215 -12.12 4.30 -1.56
CA ILE A 215 -12.22 5.21 -0.41
C ILE A 215 -10.93 5.08 0.40
N ASP A 216 -10.18 6.16 0.53
CA ASP A 216 -8.89 6.14 1.20
C ASP A 216 -8.76 7.28 2.22
N ARG A 217 -8.02 7.03 3.29
CA ARG A 217 -7.66 8.05 4.28
C ARG A 217 -6.19 8.40 4.16
N SER A 218 -5.90 9.70 4.09
CA SER A 218 -4.52 10.19 4.06
C SER A 218 -3.72 9.77 5.30
N TYR A 219 -2.48 9.33 5.07
CA TYR A 219 -1.50 9.18 6.15
C TYR A 219 -1.03 10.53 6.71
N ASN A 220 -1.02 11.57 5.86
CA ASN A 220 -0.65 12.91 6.26
C ASN A 220 -1.75 13.53 7.12
N THR A 221 -1.36 14.14 8.23
CA THR A 221 -2.22 14.88 9.16
C THR A 221 -2.00 16.39 9.10
N GLN A 222 -1.11 16.88 8.22
CA GLN A 222 -0.92 18.30 8.04
C GLN A 222 -2.18 18.95 7.46
N GLU A 223 -2.41 20.19 7.86
CA GLU A 223 -3.47 21.01 7.31
C GLU A 223 -3.18 21.34 5.85
N ILE A 224 -4.24 21.32 5.03
CA ILE A 224 -4.18 21.74 3.64
C ILE A 224 -4.80 23.13 3.59
N GLU A 225 -3.96 24.12 3.32
CA GLU A 225 -4.37 25.53 3.24
C GLU A 225 -5.36 25.75 2.08
N ASP A 226 -4.92 25.48 0.85
CA ASP A 226 -5.76 25.61 -0.35
C ASP A 226 -6.39 24.26 -0.74
N LYS A 227 -7.51 23.96 -0.10
CA LYS A 227 -8.30 22.73 -0.27
C LYS A 227 -8.87 22.58 -1.68
N GLU A 228 -9.22 23.70 -2.32
CA GLU A 228 -9.79 23.72 -3.66
C GLU A 228 -8.70 23.39 -4.70
N ALA A 229 -7.57 24.10 -4.64
CA ALA A 229 -6.42 23.83 -5.51
C ALA A 229 -5.87 22.42 -5.28
N PHE A 230 -5.82 21.95 -4.03
CA PHE A 230 -5.41 20.58 -3.72
C PHE A 230 -6.27 19.53 -4.43
N THR A 231 -7.59 19.73 -4.47
CA THR A 231 -8.53 18.81 -5.14
C THR A 231 -8.31 18.79 -6.64
N THR A 232 -8.13 19.97 -7.26
CA THR A 232 -7.79 20.09 -8.68
C THR A 232 -6.45 19.44 -9.03
N LEU A 233 -5.43 19.65 -8.21
CA LEU A 233 -4.11 19.02 -8.38
C LEU A 233 -4.19 17.50 -8.25
N ARG A 234 -5.01 16.99 -7.32
CA ARG A 234 -5.21 15.55 -7.17
C ARG A 234 -5.79 14.91 -8.44
N LEU A 235 -6.79 15.53 -9.06
CA LEU A 235 -7.34 15.03 -10.33
C LEU A 235 -6.24 14.90 -11.41
N ALA A 236 -5.34 15.88 -11.50
CA ALA A 236 -4.26 15.89 -12.49
C ALA A 236 -3.23 14.76 -12.28
N THR A 237 -3.16 14.16 -11.08
CA THR A 237 -2.27 13.03 -10.79
C THR A 237 -2.86 11.67 -11.17
N LEU A 238 -4.15 11.60 -11.51
CA LEU A 238 -4.79 10.34 -11.83
C LEU A 238 -4.32 9.81 -13.20
N PRO A 239 -4.10 8.49 -13.34
CA PRO A 239 -3.88 7.87 -14.63
C PRO A 239 -5.16 8.01 -15.49
N GLY A 240 -5.04 8.40 -16.76
CA GLY A 240 -6.21 8.62 -17.64
C GLY A 240 -6.38 10.05 -18.15
N LYS A 241 -5.59 11.00 -17.60
CA LYS A 241 -5.56 12.42 -18.02
C LYS A 241 -6.95 13.06 -18.02
N TYR A 242 -7.68 12.90 -16.93
CA TYR A 242 -9.04 13.42 -16.80
C TYR A 242 -9.10 14.94 -16.86
N LYS A 243 -10.23 15.44 -17.31
CA LYS A 243 -10.58 16.87 -17.28
C LYS A 243 -11.95 17.04 -16.65
N ALA A 244 -12.09 18.08 -15.84
CA ALA A 244 -13.38 18.44 -15.25
C ALA A 244 -14.47 18.55 -16.33
N ALA A 245 -15.66 18.04 -16.03
CA ALA A 245 -16.78 17.98 -16.95
C ALA A 245 -17.39 19.38 -17.23
N SER A 246 -17.17 20.34 -16.34
CA SER A 246 -17.61 21.74 -16.47
C SER A 246 -16.68 22.68 -15.70
N GLU A 247 -16.83 23.99 -15.94
CA GLU A 247 -16.12 25.06 -15.20
C GLU A 247 -16.62 25.27 -13.77
N GLU A 248 -17.73 24.63 -13.39
CA GLU A 248 -18.27 24.70 -12.02
C GLU A 248 -17.47 23.84 -11.02
N TYR A 249 -16.58 22.99 -11.53
CA TYR A 249 -15.71 22.15 -10.71
C TYR A 249 -14.33 22.77 -10.50
N PRO A 250 -13.73 22.57 -9.31
CA PRO A 250 -14.25 21.83 -8.15
C PRO A 250 -15.43 22.51 -7.43
N ARG A 251 -16.45 21.71 -7.08
CA ARG A 251 -17.65 22.18 -6.37
C ARG A 251 -17.56 21.84 -4.89
N LYS A 252 -18.03 22.73 -4.02
CA LYS A 252 -18.13 22.44 -2.58
C LYS A 252 -19.13 21.33 -2.30
N VAL A 253 -18.77 20.44 -1.37
CA VAL A 253 -19.63 19.38 -0.87
C VAL A 253 -19.51 19.28 0.65
N GLU A 254 -20.55 18.81 1.31
CA GLU A 254 -20.54 18.46 2.73
C GLU A 254 -21.04 17.04 2.89
N LEU A 255 -20.24 16.19 3.52
CA LEU A 255 -20.56 14.78 3.73
C LEU A 255 -19.99 14.33 5.08
N ALA A 256 -20.77 13.54 5.82
CA ALA A 256 -20.40 13.07 7.16
C ALA A 256 -19.93 14.21 8.12
N GLY A 257 -20.51 15.40 8.00
CA GLY A 257 -20.14 16.58 8.79
C GLY A 257 -18.76 17.17 8.48
N MET A 258 -18.15 16.76 7.36
CA MET A 258 -16.90 17.29 6.84
C MET A 258 -17.15 18.07 5.56
N SER A 259 -16.48 19.21 5.43
CA SER A 259 -16.51 20.00 4.19
C SER A 259 -15.42 19.53 3.24
N GLY A 260 -15.74 19.57 1.95
CA GLY A 260 -14.88 19.07 0.90
C GLY A 260 -15.12 19.73 -0.44
N TYR A 261 -14.45 19.17 -1.44
CA TYR A 261 -14.68 19.49 -2.84
C TYR A 261 -14.86 18.20 -3.64
N GLU A 262 -15.73 18.26 -4.64
CA GLU A 262 -15.92 17.20 -5.60
C GLU A 262 -15.63 17.68 -7.03
N ILE A 263 -15.24 16.76 -7.89
CA ILE A 263 -15.05 16.95 -9.31
C ILE A 263 -15.61 15.75 -10.05
N PHE A 264 -16.57 15.99 -10.95
CA PHE A 264 -16.86 15.04 -12.03
C PHE A 264 -15.96 15.38 -13.21
N ALA A 265 -15.28 14.36 -13.73
CA ALA A 265 -14.31 14.50 -14.79
C ALA A 265 -14.45 13.38 -15.82
N THR A 266 -14.03 13.66 -17.05
CA THR A 266 -14.04 12.69 -18.15
C THR A 266 -12.62 12.39 -18.59
N GLY A 267 -12.33 11.10 -18.82
CA GLY A 267 -11.04 10.61 -19.29
C GLY A 267 -10.70 11.13 -20.69
N ALA A 268 -9.42 11.05 -21.06
CA ALA A 268 -8.96 11.54 -22.36
C ALA A 268 -9.56 10.79 -23.57
N ASP A 269 -9.88 9.50 -23.40
CA ASP A 269 -10.58 8.67 -24.39
C ASP A 269 -12.10 8.92 -24.44
N LYS A 270 -12.63 9.64 -23.44
CA LYS A 270 -14.06 9.89 -23.20
C LYS A 270 -14.90 8.65 -22.88
N GLU A 271 -14.28 7.49 -22.71
CA GLU A 271 -14.99 6.26 -22.35
C GLU A 271 -15.30 6.21 -20.86
N GLU A 272 -14.45 6.83 -20.03
CA GLU A 272 -14.56 6.75 -18.58
C GLU A 272 -14.86 8.10 -17.94
N THR A 273 -15.71 8.07 -16.92
CA THR A 273 -15.98 9.18 -16.00
C THR A 273 -15.34 8.88 -14.67
N ALA A 274 -14.69 9.89 -14.08
CA ALA A 274 -14.21 9.87 -12.71
C ALA A 274 -15.03 10.83 -11.85
N HIS A 275 -15.47 10.36 -10.69
CA HIS A 275 -16.04 11.20 -9.62
C HIS A 275 -15.05 11.21 -8.45
N LEU A 276 -14.35 12.34 -8.31
CA LEU A 276 -13.38 12.56 -7.25
C LEU A 276 -14.03 13.43 -6.17
N THR A 277 -14.12 12.94 -4.95
CA THR A 277 -14.52 13.73 -3.77
C THR A 277 -13.40 13.71 -2.74
N ILE A 278 -13.05 14.87 -2.17
CA ILE A 278 -12.09 14.98 -1.07
C ILE A 278 -12.74 15.71 0.10
N LEU A 279 -12.81 15.04 1.25
CA LEU A 279 -13.32 15.61 2.51
C LEU A 279 -12.15 15.92 3.44
N PHE A 280 -12.07 17.16 3.92
CA PHE A 280 -10.95 17.62 4.75
C PHE A 280 -11.31 17.52 6.23
N ARG A 281 -10.40 16.93 7.00
CA ARG A 281 -10.58 16.75 8.44
C ARG A 281 -10.21 18.03 9.18
N LYS A 282 -10.83 18.26 10.35
CA LYS A 282 -10.55 19.44 11.19
C LYS A 282 -9.16 19.36 11.82
N GLU A 283 -8.71 18.16 12.18
CA GLU A 283 -7.39 17.91 12.77
C GLU A 283 -6.28 17.80 11.70
N GLY A 284 -6.61 18.09 10.43
CA GLY A 284 -5.72 17.93 9.28
C GLY A 284 -5.76 16.54 8.64
N GLY A 285 -5.24 16.45 7.42
CA GLY A 285 -5.47 15.32 6.52
C GLY A 285 -6.87 15.31 5.87
N TYR A 286 -7.18 14.23 5.16
CA TYR A 286 -8.39 14.11 4.33
C TYR A 286 -8.80 12.65 4.09
N PHE A 287 -10.05 12.48 3.67
CA PHE A 287 -10.53 11.29 2.97
C PHE A 287 -10.66 11.60 1.49
N ILE A 288 -10.28 10.65 0.64
CA ILE A 288 -10.46 10.73 -0.81
C ILE A 288 -11.39 9.59 -1.24
N PHE A 289 -12.36 9.94 -2.06
CA PHE A 289 -13.27 9.03 -2.73
C PHE A 289 -13.01 9.18 -4.21
N LEU A 290 -12.57 8.11 -4.85
CA LEU A 290 -12.38 8.08 -6.30
C LEU A 290 -13.25 6.97 -6.87
N ALA A 291 -14.28 7.39 -7.57
CA ALA A 291 -15.09 6.51 -8.37
C ALA A 291 -14.71 6.61 -9.84
N THR A 292 -14.66 5.48 -10.54
CA THR A 292 -14.58 5.44 -12.01
C THR A 292 -15.62 4.48 -12.57
N TYR A 293 -16.18 4.83 -13.72
CA TYR A 293 -17.19 4.03 -14.43
C TYR A 293 -17.32 4.52 -15.88
N LEU A 294 -18.01 3.73 -16.72
CA LEU A 294 -18.28 4.12 -18.10
C LEU A 294 -19.09 5.42 -18.19
N THR A 295 -18.64 6.34 -19.05
CA THR A 295 -19.31 7.61 -19.34
C THR A 295 -20.76 7.36 -19.76
N GLY A 296 -21.69 8.05 -19.10
CA GLY A 296 -23.13 7.92 -19.34
C GLY A 296 -23.83 6.86 -18.49
N SER A 297 -23.12 6.09 -17.66
CA SER A 297 -23.73 5.15 -16.71
C SER A 297 -24.34 5.90 -15.51
N THR A 298 -25.58 6.35 -15.66
CA THR A 298 -26.31 7.06 -14.58
C THR A 298 -26.58 6.17 -13.37
N GLN A 299 -26.75 4.86 -13.58
CA GLN A 299 -26.92 3.90 -12.48
C GLN A 299 -25.63 3.75 -11.65
N ALA A 300 -24.47 3.67 -12.31
CA ALA A 300 -23.19 3.60 -11.59
C ALA A 300 -22.98 4.86 -10.74
N GLN A 301 -23.28 6.03 -11.30
CA GLN A 301 -23.24 7.28 -10.54
C GLN A 301 -24.16 7.24 -9.31
N ALA A 302 -25.45 6.91 -9.49
CA ALA A 302 -26.41 6.90 -8.40
C ALA A 302 -26.06 5.90 -7.29
N ASP A 303 -25.61 4.69 -7.65
CA ASP A 303 -25.19 3.68 -6.68
C ASP A 303 -23.97 4.15 -5.87
N ILE A 304 -22.99 4.75 -6.55
CA ILE A 304 -21.79 5.27 -5.89
C ILE A 304 -22.15 6.40 -4.94
N GLU A 305 -22.97 7.35 -5.37
CA GLU A 305 -23.46 8.45 -4.52
C GLU A 305 -24.18 7.92 -3.28
N ALA A 306 -25.02 6.89 -3.40
CA ALA A 306 -25.69 6.25 -2.26
C ALA A 306 -24.70 5.64 -1.25
N ILE A 307 -23.62 5.01 -1.73
CA ILE A 307 -22.55 4.51 -0.83
C ILE A 307 -21.82 5.69 -0.17
N LEU A 308 -21.51 6.76 -0.90
CA LEU A 308 -20.87 7.95 -0.33
C LEU A 308 -21.72 8.55 0.79
N GLU A 309 -23.04 8.67 0.61
CA GLU A 309 -23.96 9.17 1.64
C GLU A 309 -23.98 8.34 2.92
N SER A 310 -23.67 7.04 2.82
CA SER A 310 -23.55 6.12 3.95
C SER A 310 -22.24 6.27 4.75
N PHE A 311 -21.23 6.96 4.21
CA PHE A 311 -19.90 7.05 4.81
C PHE A 311 -19.89 7.62 6.21
N ARG A 312 -19.22 6.94 7.15
CA ARG A 312 -19.02 7.38 8.54
C ARG A 312 -17.59 7.13 9.01
N VAL A 313 -17.02 8.06 9.76
CA VAL A 313 -15.76 7.90 10.48
C VAL A 313 -16.03 7.13 11.78
N LYS A 314 -15.13 6.21 12.16
CA LYS A 314 -15.19 5.45 13.42
C LYS A 314 -14.68 6.26 14.61
#